data_AF-A0A7Y4TXG9-F1
#
_entry.id   AF-A0A7Y4TXG9-F1
#
_cell.length_a   1.000
_cell.length_b   1.000
_cell.length_c   1.000
_cell.angle_alpha   90.00
_cell.angle_beta   90.00
_cell.angle_gamma   90.00
#
_symmetry.space_group_name_H-M   'P 1'
#
loop_
_entity.id
_entity.type
_entity.pdbx_description
1 polymer ?
#
loop_
_entity_poly.entity_id
_entity_poly.type
_entity_poly.pdbx_seq_one_letter_code
_entity_poly.pdbx_strand_id
1 'polypeptide(L)'
;MTGNRRLRIRCPRCAWQPRQHDRWSCLCEHVWNTFDTGGVCPACRKVWEQTQCLRCHEFSPHDAWYVWDDDENEKGGKGNPQ
;
A
#
# COMPACT_ATOMS: atom_id res chain seq x y z
N MET A 1 -5.01 21.02 -15.67
CA MET A 1 -4.06 20.51 -14.66
C MET A 1 -4.65 19.23 -14.08
N THR A 2 -4.42 18.08 -14.71
CA THR A 2 -4.83 16.78 -14.16
C THR A 2 -3.58 15.94 -14.02
N GLY A 3 -2.91 16.08 -12.88
CA GLY A 3 -1.84 15.17 -12.49
C GLY A 3 -2.40 13.77 -12.33
N ASN A 4 -1.74 12.78 -12.93
CA ASN A 4 -2.17 11.39 -12.88
C ASN A 4 -1.75 10.76 -11.55
N ARG A 5 -2.57 10.94 -10.50
CA ARG A 5 -2.29 10.44 -9.16
C ARG A 5 -2.41 8.92 -9.12
N ARG A 6 -1.31 8.21 -8.85
CA ARG A 6 -1.29 6.74 -8.79
C ARG A 6 -1.32 6.27 -7.35
N LEU A 7 -2.31 5.46 -7.00
CA LEU A 7 -2.36 4.81 -5.68
C LEU A 7 -1.34 3.68 -5.63
N ARG A 8 -0.47 3.70 -4.63
CA ARG A 8 0.48 2.63 -4.30
C ARG A 8 0.21 2.12 -2.90
N ILE A 9 0.65 0.88 -2.67
CA ILE A 9 0.56 0.22 -1.38
C ILE A 9 1.98 -0.01 -0.90
N ARG A 10 2.35 0.56 0.26
CA ARG A 10 3.68 0.42 0.85
C ARG A 10 3.61 0.45 2.37
N CYS A 11 4.51 -0.27 3.01
CA CYS A 11 4.64 -0.24 4.47
C CYS A 11 4.98 1.19 4.93
N PRO A 12 4.21 1.78 5.85
CA PRO A 12 4.48 3.14 6.36
C PRO A 12 5.81 3.27 7.11
N ARG A 13 6.36 2.14 7.58
CA ARG A 13 7.58 2.09 8.39
C ARG A 13 8.86 1.90 7.57
N CYS A 14 8.83 1.02 6.56
CA CYS A 14 10.03 0.64 5.80
C CYS A 14 9.89 0.75 4.28
N ALA A 15 8.77 1.31 3.80
CA ALA A 15 8.45 1.48 2.38
C ALA A 15 8.38 0.17 1.56
N TRP A 16 8.43 -1.00 2.20
CA TRP A 16 8.27 -2.28 1.51
C TRP A 16 6.91 -2.37 0.80
N GLN A 17 6.94 -2.81 -0.46
CA GLN A 17 5.74 -2.99 -1.27
C GLN A 17 5.30 -4.46 -1.26
N PRO A 18 4.07 -4.76 -0.83
CA PRO A 18 3.51 -6.10 -0.93
C PRO A 18 3.30 -6.49 -2.40
N ARG A 19 3.57 -7.76 -2.69
CA ARG A 19 3.39 -8.43 -3.98
C ARG A 19 2.08 -9.22 -3.98
N GLN A 20 1.61 -9.57 -5.17
CA GLN A 20 0.38 -10.34 -5.34
C GLN A 20 0.38 -11.70 -4.61
N HIS A 21 1.54 -12.33 -4.44
CA HIS A 21 1.67 -13.63 -3.75
C HIS A 21 1.88 -13.52 -2.24
N ASP A 22 1.97 -12.32 -1.67
CA ASP A 22 2.09 -12.15 -0.23
C ASP A 22 0.79 -12.52 0.48
N ARG A 23 0.92 -13.09 1.68
CA ARG A 23 -0.20 -13.69 2.41
C ARG A 23 -0.19 -13.29 3.89
N TRP A 24 -1.38 -13.02 4.40
CA TRP A 24 -1.71 -12.82 5.80
C TRP A 24 -2.74 -13.86 6.22
N SER A 25 -2.71 -14.25 7.50
CA SER A 25 -3.66 -15.21 8.08
C SER A 25 -4.71 -14.49 8.92
N CYS A 26 -5.95 -14.98 8.83
CA CYS A 26 -7.06 -14.51 9.65
C CYS A 26 -7.14 -15.34 10.93
N LEU A 27 -7.89 -14.86 11.91
CA LEU A 27 -8.29 -15.65 13.07
C LEU A 27 -9.21 -16.83 12.70
N CYS A 28 -9.88 -16.76 11.54
CA CYS A 28 -10.65 -17.89 10.98
C CYS A 28 -9.81 -18.81 10.09
N GLU A 29 -8.48 -18.73 10.16
CA GLU A 29 -7.51 -19.55 9.41
C GLU A 29 -7.48 -19.32 7.89
N HIS A 30 -8.35 -18.47 7.34
CA HIS A 30 -8.27 -18.06 5.94
C HIS A 30 -6.97 -17.28 5.67
N VAL A 31 -6.27 -17.63 4.59
CA VAL A 31 -5.01 -17.03 4.18
C VAL A 31 -5.19 -16.29 2.86
N TRP A 32 -4.94 -14.99 2.82
CA TRP A 32 -5.17 -14.15 1.64
C TRP A 32 -4.23 -12.94 1.61
N ASN A 33 -4.21 -12.20 0.50
CA ASN A 33 -3.57 -10.90 0.47
C ASN A 33 -4.54 -9.85 1.02
N THR A 34 -4.20 -9.24 2.15
CA THR A 34 -5.09 -8.27 2.83
C THR A 34 -5.47 -7.09 1.94
N PHE A 35 -4.62 -6.73 0.98
CA PHE A 35 -4.85 -5.61 0.06
C PHE A 35 -5.81 -5.92 -1.09
N ASP A 36 -6.08 -7.20 -1.38
CA ASP A 36 -7.06 -7.59 -2.41
C ASP A 36 -8.50 -7.17 -2.02
N THR A 37 -8.75 -6.99 -0.73
CA THR A 37 -10.08 -6.72 -0.17
C THR A 37 -10.11 -5.52 0.78
N GLY A 38 -9.06 -4.69 0.80
CA GLY A 38 -8.99 -3.53 1.69
C GLY A 38 -9.06 -3.89 3.18
N GLY A 39 -8.45 -5.01 3.57
CA GLY A 39 -8.41 -5.47 4.96
C GLY A 39 -9.61 -6.33 5.39
N VAL A 40 -10.55 -6.64 4.49
CA VAL A 40 -11.73 -7.45 4.83
C VAL A 40 -11.48 -8.93 4.52
N CYS A 41 -11.54 -9.81 5.52
CA CYS A 41 -11.40 -11.24 5.29
C CYS A 41 -12.52 -11.77 4.37
N PRO A 42 -12.20 -12.44 3.24
CA PRO A 42 -13.19 -13.00 2.32
C PRO A 42 -14.10 -14.06 2.96
N ALA A 43 -13.56 -14.84 3.91
CA ALA A 43 -14.28 -15.96 4.51
C ALA A 43 -15.21 -15.54 5.65
N CYS A 44 -14.71 -14.81 6.65
CA CYS A 44 -15.49 -14.45 7.85
C CYS A 44 -15.93 -12.98 7.92
N ARG A 45 -15.61 -12.17 6.90
CA ARG A 45 -15.96 -10.74 6.81
C ARG A 45 -15.38 -9.84 7.90
N LYS A 46 -14.47 -10.34 8.74
CA LYS A 46 -13.74 -9.52 9.71
C LYS A 46 -12.96 -8.42 8.99
N VAL A 47 -13.09 -7.19 9.49
CA VAL A 47 -12.30 -6.03 9.06
C VAL A 47 -11.03 -5.96 9.91
N TRP A 48 -9.87 -5.90 9.25
CA TRP A 48 -8.57 -5.74 9.88
C TRP A 48 -8.11 -4.30 9.76
N GLU A 49 -8.17 -3.56 10.87
CA GLU A 49 -7.73 -2.16 10.95
C GLU A 49 -6.20 -2.02 11.00
N GLN A 50 -5.49 -3.10 11.32
CA GLN A 50 -4.03 -3.15 11.39
C GLN A 50 -3.52 -4.24 10.44
N THR A 51 -2.39 -3.98 9.80
CA THR A 51 -1.71 -4.94 8.94
C THR A 51 -0.23 -5.01 9.31
N GLN A 52 0.26 -6.24 9.49
CA GLN A 52 1.66 -6.51 9.76
C GLN A 52 2.49 -6.40 8.47
N CYS A 53 3.66 -5.78 8.53
CA CYS A 53 4.59 -5.83 7.42
C CYS A 53 5.36 -7.16 7.38
N LEU A 54 5.38 -7.84 6.23
CA LEU A 54 6.14 -9.09 6.06
C LEU A 54 7.65 -8.87 5.94
N ARG A 55 8.13 -7.63 5.81
CA ARG A 55 9.56 -7.30 5.80
C ARG A 55 10.07 -6.84 7.16
N CYS A 56 9.43 -5.86 7.79
CA CYS A 56 9.90 -5.28 9.05
C CYS A 56 9.13 -5.76 10.28
N HIS A 57 8.10 -6.60 10.09
CA HIS A 57 7.26 -7.21 11.14
C HIS A 57 6.48 -6.26 12.06
N GLU A 58 6.65 -4.95 11.90
CA GLU A 58 5.84 -3.92 12.54
C GLU A 58 4.40 -3.92 12.03
N PHE A 59 3.47 -3.66 12.94
CA PHE A 59 2.07 -3.40 12.62
C PHE A 59 1.88 -1.92 12.28
N SER A 60 0.98 -1.64 11.34
CA SER A 60 0.55 -0.29 11.02
C SER A 60 -0.94 -0.28 10.64
N PRO A 61 -1.64 0.85 10.84
CA PRO A 61 -3.01 1.02 10.37
C PRO A 61 -3.13 0.65 8.89
N HIS A 62 -4.13 -0.14 8.52
CA HIS A 62 -4.27 -0.67 7.16
C HIS A 62 -4.44 0.46 6.13
N ASP A 63 -5.17 1.52 6.48
CA ASP A 63 -5.36 2.73 5.66
C ASP A 63 -4.05 3.50 5.41
N ALA A 64 -3.12 3.50 6.36
CA ALA A 64 -1.83 4.17 6.22
C ALA A 64 -0.93 3.55 5.12
N TRP A 65 -1.20 2.31 4.69
CA TRP A 65 -0.45 1.66 3.62
C TRP A 65 -0.71 2.25 2.23
N TYR A 66 -1.84 2.95 2.05
CA TYR A 66 -2.25 3.51 0.77
C TYR A 66 -1.65 4.91 0.59
N VAL A 67 -0.63 5.00 -0.25
CA VAL A 67 0.07 6.25 -0.56
C VAL A 67 -0.24 6.69 -1.98
N TRP A 68 -0.37 7.99 -2.18
CA TRP A 68 -0.55 8.57 -3.50
C TRP A 68 0.78 9.09 -4.02
N ASP A 69 1.20 8.58 -5.17
CA ASP A 69 2.34 9.13 -5.89
C ASP A 69 1.83 10.14 -6.93
N ASP A 70 2.33 11.38 -6.85
CA ASP A 70 2.15 12.40 -7.89
C ASP A 70 3.31 12.27 -8.88
N ASP A 71 3.00 11.94 -10.13
CA ASP A 71 3.97 11.82 -11.22
C ASP A 71 4.37 13.23 -11.73
N GLU A 72 5.08 14.01 -10.91
CA GLU A 72 5.68 15.29 -11.34
C GLU A 72 7.05 15.05 -11.97
N ASN A 73 7.10 14.34 -13.10
CA ASN A 73 8.31 14.27 -13.90
C ASN A 73 8.02 14.42 -15.39
N GLU A 74 7.73 15.65 -15.82
CA GLU A 74 7.87 16.02 -17.23
C GLU A 74 8.34 17.46 -17.47
N LYS A 75 9.09 18.14 -16.57
CA LYS A 75 9.83 19.37 -16.93
C LYS A 75 11.17 19.54 -16.21
N GLY A 76 12.14 18.74 -16.61
CA GLY A 76 13.55 19.14 -16.57
C GLY A 76 14.02 19.53 -17.97
N GLY A 77 14.27 20.82 -18.22
CA GLY A 77 15.15 21.22 -19.34
C GLY A 77 14.80 22.51 -20.07
N LYS A 78 15.30 23.65 -19.56
CA LYS A 78 16.28 24.52 -20.22
C LYS A 78 16.46 25.79 -19.40
N GLY A 79 17.67 26.01 -18.89
CA GLY A 79 18.08 27.33 -18.47
C GLY A 79 18.15 28.27 -19.67
N ASN A 80 17.90 29.56 -19.43
CA ASN A 80 18.71 30.62 -19.98
C ASN A 80 18.57 31.87 -19.08
N PRO A 81 19.64 32.65 -18.85
CA PRO A 81 19.55 33.90 -18.11
C PRO A 81 18.96 34.99 -19.01
N GLN A 82 18.32 35.98 -18.36
CA GLN A 82 18.16 37.30 -18.93
C GLN A 82 18.57 38.34 -17.89
#